data_AF-A0A4U9VB12-F1
#
_entry.id   AF-A0A4U9VB12-F1
#
_cell.length_a   1.000
_cell.length_b   1.000
_cell.length_c   1.000
_cell.angle_alpha   90.00
_cell.angle_beta   90.00
_cell.angle_gamma   90.00
#
_symmetry.space_group_name_H-M   'P 1'
#
loop_
_entity.id
_entity.type
_entity.pdbx_description
1 polymer ?
#
loop_
_entity_poly.entity_id
_entity_poly.type
_entity_poly.pdbx_seq_one_letter_code
_entity_poly.pdbx_strand_id
1 'polypeptide(L)'
;MAENIGVDAIIVTGHEAGGHLSEHRISTLVLLPQVTDVVKIPVIAAGGIYNLKTAKAAMAMGAAGIYVGTRFITTFESPASLNTKQAIVDVQSEELVEINTPAGDIRVIATESIRAGRGESEVGIIKTGMLDGDHQYGVITVSGAAGGIGKISSVKEVVCEFSSAFH
;
A
#
# COMPACT_ATOMS: atom_id res chain seq x y z
N MET A 1 -7.95 -1.71 23.30
CA MET A 1 -8.14 -1.78 21.84
C MET A 1 -8.81 -0.50 21.36
N ALA A 2 -8.63 -0.09 20.10
CA ALA A 2 -9.28 1.10 19.55
C ALA A 2 -10.82 1.04 19.67
N GLU A 3 -11.40 -0.17 19.65
CA GLU A 3 -12.81 -0.40 19.96
C GLU A 3 -13.24 0.17 21.33
N ASN A 4 -12.39 0.07 22.36
CA ASN A 4 -12.71 0.54 23.72
C ASN A 4 -12.79 2.07 23.82
N ILE A 5 -12.26 2.80 22.84
CA ILE A 5 -12.37 4.27 22.78
C ILE A 5 -13.53 4.73 21.88
N GLY A 6 -14.37 3.80 21.42
CA GLY A 6 -15.64 4.10 20.75
C GLY A 6 -15.54 4.43 19.26
N VAL A 7 -14.54 3.89 18.55
CA VAL A 7 -14.44 4.05 17.09
C VAL A 7 -15.48 3.21 16.35
N ASP A 8 -15.97 3.69 15.21
CA ASP A 8 -16.98 2.98 14.40
C ASP A 8 -16.41 1.81 13.59
N ALA A 9 -15.11 1.85 13.28
CA ALA A 9 -14.41 0.81 12.53
C ALA A 9 -12.90 0.89 12.80
N ILE A 10 -12.17 -0.17 12.44
CA ILE A 10 -10.70 -0.18 12.48
C ILE A 10 -10.11 -0.59 11.12
N ILE A 11 -8.98 0.03 10.77
CA ILE A 11 -8.16 -0.40 9.64
C ILE A 11 -7.02 -1.28 10.18
N VAL A 12 -6.97 -2.52 9.74
CA VAL A 12 -5.91 -3.46 10.07
C VAL A 12 -4.92 -3.48 8.91
N THR A 13 -3.73 -2.95 9.16
CA THR A 13 -2.68 -2.78 8.15
C THR A 13 -1.60 -3.82 8.35
N GLY A 14 -1.51 -4.79 7.44
CA GLY A 14 -0.43 -5.77 7.45
C GLY A 14 0.87 -5.22 6.85
N HIS A 15 1.94 -5.99 7.04
CA HIS A 15 3.29 -5.62 6.66
C HIS A 15 3.47 -5.32 5.16
N GLU A 16 2.61 -5.84 4.30
CA GLU A 16 2.65 -5.63 2.85
C GLU A 16 2.23 -4.21 2.43
N ALA A 17 1.75 -3.36 3.34
CA ALA A 17 1.36 -1.99 3.01
C ALA A 17 2.52 -1.13 2.47
N GLY A 18 2.16 -0.04 1.78
CA GLY A 18 3.08 1.05 1.47
C GLY A 18 3.08 2.10 2.58
N GLY A 19 3.92 3.12 2.46
CA GLY A 19 4.10 4.10 3.53
C GLY A 19 4.85 3.50 4.72
N HIS A 20 4.52 3.98 5.92
CA HIS A 20 5.14 3.54 7.17
C HIS A 20 4.72 2.12 7.55
N LEU A 21 5.71 1.33 7.91
CA LEU A 21 5.56 -0.07 8.27
C LEU A 21 5.51 -0.22 9.79
N SER A 22 4.74 -1.20 10.25
CA SER A 22 4.76 -1.62 11.65
C SER A 22 6.11 -2.27 11.98
N GLU A 23 6.66 -1.94 13.15
CA GLU A 23 7.87 -2.55 13.70
C GLU A 23 7.73 -4.07 13.85
N HIS A 24 6.51 -4.58 14.04
CA HIS A 24 6.24 -6.00 14.25
C HIS A 24 6.20 -6.82 12.96
N ARG A 25 6.10 -6.18 11.79
CA ARG A 25 6.22 -6.84 10.47
C ARG A 25 5.29 -8.05 10.28
N ILE A 26 4.09 -8.01 10.85
CA ILE A 26 3.09 -9.08 10.73
C ILE A 26 2.33 -8.93 9.41
N SER A 27 2.29 -10.00 8.61
CA SER A 27 1.59 -10.01 7.32
C SER A 27 0.08 -9.84 7.46
N THR A 28 -0.57 -9.34 6.42
CA THR A 28 -2.04 -9.21 6.33
C THR A 28 -2.71 -10.58 6.48
N LEU A 29 -2.11 -11.61 5.87
CA LEU A 29 -2.60 -12.99 5.95
C LEU A 29 -2.67 -13.53 7.39
N VAL A 30 -1.75 -13.10 8.26
CA VAL A 30 -1.69 -13.56 9.66
C VAL A 30 -2.49 -12.62 10.56
N LEU A 31 -2.31 -11.31 10.40
CA LEU A 31 -2.87 -10.31 11.31
C LEU A 31 -4.39 -10.17 11.17
N LEU A 32 -4.89 -10.16 9.93
CA LEU A 32 -6.30 -9.88 9.68
C LEU A 32 -7.25 -10.88 10.38
N PRO A 33 -7.12 -12.21 10.20
CA PRO A 33 -8.02 -13.16 10.86
C PRO A 33 -7.93 -13.09 12.39
N GLN A 34 -6.73 -12.88 12.94
CA GLN A 34 -6.54 -12.75 14.40
C GLN A 34 -7.32 -11.56 14.97
N VAL A 35 -7.41 -10.46 14.22
CA VAL A 35 -8.16 -9.26 14.66
C VAL A 35 -9.65 -9.45 14.45
N THR A 36 -10.08 -9.99 13.30
CA THR A 36 -11.50 -10.20 13.00
C THR A 36 -12.17 -11.22 13.91
N ASP A 37 -11.42 -12.17 14.48
CA ASP A 37 -11.94 -13.16 15.42
C ASP A 37 -12.31 -12.56 16.79
N VAL A 38 -11.77 -11.38 17.14
CA VAL A 38 -11.90 -10.79 18.49
C VAL A 38 -12.57 -9.41 18.52
N VAL A 39 -12.53 -8.66 17.42
CA VAL A 39 -13.13 -7.33 17.31
C VAL A 39 -14.57 -7.43 16.80
N LYS A 40 -15.49 -6.67 17.40
CA LYS A 40 -16.92 -6.73 17.07
C LYS A 40 -17.36 -5.63 16.09
N ILE A 41 -16.64 -4.52 16.04
CA ILE A 41 -16.84 -3.46 15.05
C ILE A 41 -16.26 -3.85 13.67
N PRO A 42 -16.74 -3.24 12.57
CA PRO A 42 -16.22 -3.48 11.23
C PRO A 42 -14.70 -3.33 11.13
N VAL A 43 -14.07 -4.34 10.51
CA VAL A 43 -12.63 -4.37 10.22
C VAL A 43 -12.40 -4.13 8.73
N ILE A 44 -11.55 -3.15 8.40
CA ILE A 44 -11.13 -2.81 7.04
C ILE A 44 -9.71 -3.33 6.84
N ALA A 45 -9.49 -4.19 5.84
CA ALA A 45 -8.17 -4.75 5.56
C ALA A 45 -7.30 -3.79 4.73
N ALA A 46 -6.03 -3.64 5.10
CA ALA A 46 -5.04 -2.87 4.36
C ALA A 46 -3.71 -3.63 4.27
N GLY A 47 -2.99 -3.43 3.17
CA GLY A 47 -1.72 -4.12 2.88
C GLY A 47 -1.90 -5.29 1.91
N GLY A 48 -1.12 -5.31 0.84
CA GLY A 48 -1.12 -6.42 -0.12
C GLY A 48 -2.35 -6.54 -1.04
N ILE A 49 -3.34 -5.66 -0.92
CA ILE A 49 -4.57 -5.69 -1.74
C ILE A 49 -4.40 -4.85 -3.00
N TYR A 50 -4.50 -5.47 -4.17
CA TYR A 50 -4.26 -4.81 -5.46
C TYR A 50 -5.17 -5.26 -6.61
N ASN A 51 -5.93 -6.34 -6.45
CA ASN A 51 -6.87 -6.83 -7.47
C ASN A 51 -8.06 -7.58 -6.82
N LEU A 52 -9.00 -8.05 -7.64
CA LEU A 52 -10.17 -8.79 -7.17
C LEU A 52 -9.82 -10.01 -6.30
N LYS A 53 -8.78 -10.77 -6.64
CA LYS A 53 -8.39 -11.99 -5.89
C LYS A 53 -7.98 -11.64 -4.46
N THR A 54 -7.14 -10.63 -4.30
CA THR A 54 -6.68 -10.16 -2.98
C THR A 54 -7.81 -9.52 -2.17
N ALA A 55 -8.75 -8.82 -2.81
CA ALA A 55 -9.93 -8.29 -2.15
C ALA A 55 -10.86 -9.41 -1.63
N LYS A 56 -11.11 -10.45 -2.45
CA LYS A 56 -11.86 -11.64 -2.02
C LYS A 56 -11.18 -12.38 -0.88
N ALA A 57 -9.85 -12.47 -0.88
CA ALA A 57 -9.10 -13.07 0.21
C ALA A 57 -9.27 -12.28 1.52
N ALA A 58 -9.21 -10.94 1.48
CA ALA A 58 -9.48 -10.10 2.64
C ALA A 58 -10.90 -10.31 3.21
N MET A 59 -11.90 -10.38 2.33
CA MET A 59 -13.28 -10.67 2.75
C MET A 59 -13.41 -12.06 3.37
N ALA A 60 -12.79 -13.08 2.76
CA ALA A 60 -12.80 -14.44 3.29
C ALA A 60 -12.13 -14.55 4.69
N MET A 61 -11.20 -13.64 4.99
CA MET A 61 -10.57 -13.49 6.31
C MET A 61 -11.40 -12.62 7.28
N GLY A 62 -12.64 -12.26 6.95
CA GLY A 62 -13.56 -11.56 7.87
C GLY A 62 -13.56 -10.04 7.75
N ALA A 63 -12.89 -9.44 6.75
CA ALA A 63 -12.93 -8.00 6.55
C ALA A 63 -14.30 -7.53 6.02
N ALA A 64 -14.81 -6.44 6.59
CA ALA A 64 -16.01 -5.75 6.14
C ALA A 64 -15.73 -4.79 4.96
N GLY A 65 -14.46 -4.49 4.69
CA GLY A 65 -14.04 -3.60 3.62
C GLY A 65 -12.53 -3.68 3.37
N ILE A 66 -12.06 -2.92 2.38
CA ILE A 66 -10.64 -2.81 2.04
C ILE A 66 -10.19 -1.35 1.98
N TYR A 67 -8.94 -1.11 2.35
CA TYR A 67 -8.25 0.17 2.19
C TYR A 67 -7.04 -0.04 1.28
N VAL A 68 -7.08 0.59 0.11
CA VAL A 68 -6.13 0.33 -0.98
C VAL A 68 -5.40 1.62 -1.36
N GLY A 69 -4.07 1.59 -1.31
CA GLY A 69 -3.22 2.73 -1.67
C GLY A 69 -2.59 2.59 -3.07
N THR A 70 -1.58 1.73 -3.19
CA THR A 70 -0.73 1.62 -4.40
C THR A 70 -1.50 1.40 -5.70
N ARG A 71 -2.58 0.60 -5.69
CA ARG A 71 -3.42 0.40 -6.88
C ARG A 71 -4.13 1.69 -7.34
N PHE A 72 -4.49 2.57 -6.41
CA PHE A 72 -5.08 3.87 -6.72
C PHE A 72 -4.03 4.90 -7.13
N ILE A 73 -2.76 4.77 -6.71
CA ILE A 73 -1.67 5.61 -7.21
C ILE A 73 -1.53 5.42 -8.73
N THR A 74 -1.64 4.18 -9.22
CA THR A 74 -1.60 3.81 -10.65
C THR A 74 -2.92 4.04 -11.38
N THR A 75 -3.66 5.09 -11.03
CA THR A 75 -4.86 5.50 -11.78
C THR A 75 -4.62 6.74 -12.63
N PHE A 76 -5.44 6.97 -13.66
CA PHE A 76 -5.34 8.18 -14.47
C PHE A 76 -5.58 9.45 -13.63
N GLU A 77 -6.50 9.38 -12.67
CA GLU A 77 -6.97 10.47 -11.82
C GLU A 77 -6.00 10.82 -10.67
N SER A 78 -5.11 9.88 -10.31
CA SER A 78 -4.08 10.13 -9.29
C SER A 78 -3.15 11.29 -9.71
N PRO A 79 -2.77 12.19 -8.78
CA PRO A 79 -1.86 13.30 -9.06
C PRO A 79 -0.38 12.87 -9.17
N ALA A 80 -0.07 11.60 -8.94
CA ALA A 80 1.29 11.10 -9.10
C ALA A 80 1.79 11.30 -10.53
N SER A 81 3.09 11.55 -10.68
CA SER A 81 3.68 11.75 -11.99
C SER A 81 3.50 10.50 -12.87
N LEU A 82 3.42 10.68 -14.19
CA LEU A 82 3.33 9.55 -15.12
C LEU A 82 4.55 8.62 -14.97
N ASN A 83 5.74 9.18 -14.77
CA ASN A 83 6.96 8.41 -14.54
C ASN A 83 6.83 7.51 -13.29
N THR A 84 6.31 8.06 -12.20
CA THR A 84 6.06 7.31 -10.97
C THR A 84 5.03 6.20 -11.18
N LYS A 85 3.91 6.48 -11.86
CA LYS A 85 2.90 5.47 -12.17
C LYS A 85 3.49 4.32 -13.01
N GLN A 86 4.34 4.65 -13.97
CA GLN A 86 5.00 3.67 -14.83
C GLN A 86 6.01 2.83 -14.04
N ALA A 87 6.83 3.45 -13.18
CA ALA A 87 7.73 2.73 -12.29
C ALA A 87 7.00 1.73 -11.39
N ILE A 88 5.81 2.07 -10.87
CA ILE A 88 4.99 1.14 -10.07
C ILE A 88 4.43 -0.01 -10.92
N VAL A 89 4.14 0.23 -12.20
CA VAL A 89 3.64 -0.81 -13.11
C VAL A 89 4.74 -1.79 -13.52
N ASP A 90 5.96 -1.30 -13.68
CA ASP A 90 7.09 -2.08 -14.19
C ASP A 90 7.88 -2.81 -13.09
N VAL A 91 7.78 -2.34 -11.84
CA VAL A 91 8.58 -2.89 -10.72
C VAL A 91 8.28 -4.35 -10.46
N GLN A 92 9.33 -5.15 -10.22
CA GLN A 92 9.20 -6.52 -9.74
C GLN A 92 9.21 -6.57 -8.21
N SER A 93 8.66 -7.65 -7.64
CA SER A 93 8.50 -7.74 -6.18
C SER A 93 9.85 -7.72 -5.44
N GLU A 94 10.90 -8.24 -6.07
CA GLU A 94 12.27 -8.32 -5.57
C GLU A 94 12.99 -6.96 -5.57
N GLU A 95 12.46 -5.97 -6.29
CA GLU A 95 13.01 -4.61 -6.35
C GLU A 95 12.44 -3.69 -5.27
N LEU A 96 11.54 -4.21 -4.43
CA LEU A 96 11.00 -3.50 -3.29
C LEU A 96 11.91 -3.70 -2.10
N VAL A 97 12.36 -2.57 -1.54
CA VAL A 97 13.23 -2.55 -0.37
C VAL A 97 12.60 -1.72 0.73
N GLU A 98 13.06 -1.94 1.93
CA GLU A 98 12.66 -1.15 3.08
C GLU A 98 13.83 -0.31 3.53
N ILE A 99 13.52 0.95 3.81
CA ILE A 99 14.50 1.92 4.27
C ILE A 99 14.03 2.50 5.59
N ASN A 100 14.99 2.78 6.46
CA ASN A 100 14.71 3.49 7.69
C ASN A 100 14.59 4.99 7.38
N THR A 101 13.61 5.63 8.02
CA THR A 101 13.49 7.08 8.04
C THR A 101 13.32 7.55 9.48
N PRO A 102 13.58 8.83 9.80
CA PRO A 102 13.34 9.37 11.14
C PRO A 102 11.89 9.19 11.64
N ALA A 103 10.91 9.03 10.74
CA ALA A 103 9.50 8.84 11.07
C ALA A 103 9.07 7.36 11.12
N GLY A 104 9.99 6.43 10.81
CA GLY A 104 9.75 4.99 10.78
C GLY A 104 10.17 4.35 9.46
N ASP A 105 10.21 3.02 9.44
CA ASP A 105 10.55 2.25 8.24
C ASP A 105 9.47 2.43 7.17
N ILE A 106 9.89 2.62 5.92
CA ILE A 106 8.97 2.67 4.77
C ILE A 106 9.39 1.66 3.70
N ARG A 107 8.40 1.14 2.96
CA ARG A 107 8.68 0.36 1.74
C ARG A 107 8.75 1.27 0.53
N VAL A 108 9.79 1.07 -0.29
CA VAL A 108 10.05 1.83 -1.51
C VAL A 108 10.50 0.94 -2.66
N ILE A 109 10.37 1.45 -3.88
CA ILE A 109 11.07 0.91 -5.04
C ILE A 109 12.57 1.23 -4.89
N ALA A 110 13.46 0.26 -5.15
CA ALA A 110 14.90 0.43 -5.13
C ALA A 110 15.42 1.27 -6.33
N THR A 111 15.11 2.56 -6.32
CA THR A 111 15.59 3.53 -7.31
C THR A 111 17.10 3.76 -7.19
N GLU A 112 17.70 4.43 -8.17
CA GLU A 112 19.11 4.83 -8.11
C GLU A 112 19.42 5.68 -6.87
N SER A 113 18.48 6.54 -6.44
CA SER A 113 18.60 7.33 -5.21
C SER A 113 18.80 6.43 -3.99
N ILE A 114 17.94 5.40 -3.86
CA ILE A 114 18.00 4.45 -2.76
C ILE A 114 19.27 3.63 -2.81
N ARG A 115 19.65 3.11 -3.98
CA ARG A 115 20.87 2.32 -4.17
C ARG A 115 22.15 3.11 -3.87
N ALA A 116 22.10 4.43 -4.03
CA ALA A 116 23.20 5.33 -3.70
C ALA A 116 23.19 5.83 -2.23
N GLY A 117 22.31 5.30 -1.37
CA GLY A 117 22.24 5.67 0.05
C GLY A 117 21.60 7.03 0.33
N ARG A 118 20.81 7.58 -0.60
CA ARG A 118 20.17 8.91 -0.46
C ARG A 118 18.74 8.86 0.08
N GLY A 119 18.25 7.69 0.50
CA GLY A 119 16.87 7.47 0.95
C GLY A 119 16.55 7.93 2.38
N GLU A 120 17.53 8.42 3.14
CA GLU A 120 17.43 8.56 4.60
C GLU A 120 16.81 9.91 5.06
N SER A 121 16.48 10.85 4.17
CA SER A 121 16.08 12.22 4.57
C SER A 121 14.70 12.70 4.07
N GLU A 122 13.81 12.98 5.05
CA GLU A 122 12.65 13.91 5.05
C GLU A 122 11.48 13.79 4.05
N VAL A 123 10.32 14.32 4.47
CA VAL A 123 9.03 14.40 3.75
C VAL A 123 9.13 14.97 2.33
N GLY A 124 10.17 15.74 2.01
CA GLY A 124 10.41 16.33 0.69
C GLY A 124 10.69 15.29 -0.41
N ILE A 125 11.45 14.23 -0.13
CA ILE A 125 11.87 13.27 -1.16
C ILE A 125 10.70 12.40 -1.65
N ILE A 126 9.66 12.20 -0.83
CA ILE A 126 8.44 11.50 -1.26
C ILE A 126 7.70 12.35 -2.28
N LYS A 127 7.54 13.65 -2.03
CA LYS A 127 6.92 14.55 -3.01
C LYS A 127 7.72 14.57 -4.32
N THR A 128 9.04 14.71 -4.22
CA THR A 128 9.96 14.70 -5.37
C THR A 128 9.82 13.44 -6.21
N GLY A 129 9.76 12.27 -5.56
CA GLY A 129 9.62 10.99 -6.26
C GLY A 129 8.20 10.72 -6.77
N MET A 130 7.18 11.06 -5.99
CA MET A 130 5.79 10.70 -6.27
C MET A 130 5.08 11.70 -7.20
N LEU A 131 5.21 13.00 -6.92
CA LEU A 131 4.50 14.06 -7.65
C LEU A 131 5.37 14.68 -8.75
N ASP A 132 6.63 14.98 -8.45
CA ASP A 132 7.53 15.62 -9.43
C ASP A 132 8.14 14.60 -10.40
N GLY A 133 8.17 13.31 -10.02
CA GLY A 133 8.63 12.21 -10.87
C GLY A 133 10.15 12.10 -11.00
N ASP A 134 10.89 12.75 -10.11
CA ASP A 134 12.34 12.70 -10.04
C ASP A 134 12.77 11.54 -9.13
N HIS A 135 13.15 10.42 -9.74
CA HIS A 135 13.57 9.21 -9.03
C HIS A 135 15.07 9.17 -8.73
N GLN A 136 15.83 10.18 -9.20
CA GLN A 136 17.26 10.33 -8.91
C GLN A 136 17.48 10.87 -7.48
N TYR A 137 16.56 11.73 -7.04
CA TYR A 137 16.58 12.35 -5.71
C TYR A 137 15.35 12.04 -4.86
N GLY A 138 14.24 11.61 -5.47
CA GLY A 138 13.03 11.24 -4.77
C GLY A 138 12.88 9.74 -4.49
N VAL A 139 11.84 9.41 -3.73
CA VAL A 139 11.49 8.03 -3.38
C VAL A 139 10.05 7.72 -3.76
N ILE A 140 9.81 6.45 -4.11
CA ILE A 140 8.50 5.95 -4.52
C ILE A 140 8.06 4.96 -3.45
N THR A 141 7.16 5.38 -2.56
CA THR A 141 6.66 4.52 -1.49
C THR A 141 5.44 3.72 -1.93
N VAL A 142 5.52 2.39 -1.79
CA VAL A 142 4.51 1.47 -2.31
C VAL A 142 4.36 0.20 -1.48
N SER A 143 3.20 -0.43 -1.64
CA SER A 143 2.89 -1.77 -1.15
C SER A 143 3.82 -2.82 -1.73
N GLY A 144 4.08 -3.88 -0.97
CA GLY A 144 4.73 -5.10 -1.43
C GLY A 144 4.03 -5.77 -2.62
N ALA A 145 2.75 -5.44 -2.83
CA ALA A 145 1.97 -5.93 -3.96
C ALA A 145 2.15 -5.13 -5.27
N ALA A 146 3.07 -4.16 -5.32
CA ALA A 146 3.28 -3.34 -6.51
C ALA A 146 3.59 -4.19 -7.77
N GLY A 147 4.38 -5.25 -7.64
CA GLY A 147 4.70 -6.15 -8.78
C GLY A 147 3.50 -6.93 -9.34
N GLY A 148 2.34 -6.88 -8.70
CA GLY A 148 1.09 -7.41 -9.25
C GLY A 148 0.29 -6.41 -10.09
N ILE A 149 0.69 -5.13 -10.14
CA ILE A 149 -0.05 -4.03 -10.76
C ILE A 149 0.43 -3.84 -12.20
N GLY A 150 -0.03 -4.66 -13.13
CA GLY A 150 0.48 -4.65 -14.52
C GLY A 150 -0.08 -3.57 -15.46
N LYS A 151 -0.84 -2.58 -14.98
CA LYS A 151 -1.39 -1.50 -15.82
C LYS A 151 -1.87 -0.28 -15.03
N ILE A 152 -1.79 0.89 -15.66
CA ILE A 152 -2.53 2.10 -15.26
C ILE A 152 -4.00 1.93 -15.68
N SER A 153 -4.94 2.35 -14.85
CA SER A 153 -6.39 2.24 -15.15
C SER A 153 -7.17 3.44 -14.64
N SER A 154 -8.43 3.58 -15.00
CA SER A 154 -9.30 4.58 -14.38
C SER A 154 -9.67 4.17 -12.95
N VAL A 155 -9.95 5.16 -12.09
CA VAL A 155 -10.55 4.93 -10.77
C VAL A 155 -11.83 4.10 -10.90
N LYS A 156 -12.65 4.38 -11.93
CA LYS A 156 -13.89 3.64 -12.20
C LYS A 156 -13.64 2.15 -12.37
N GLU A 157 -12.69 1.76 -13.22
CA GLU A 157 -12.36 0.34 -13.44
C GLU A 157 -11.89 -0.34 -12.16
N VAL A 158 -11.02 0.32 -11.39
CA VAL A 158 -10.49 -0.21 -10.12
C VAL A 158 -11.61 -0.40 -9.09
N VAL A 159 -12.52 0.58 -8.96
CA VAL A 159 -13.66 0.49 -8.05
C VAL A 159 -14.63 -0.62 -8.49
N CYS A 160 -14.97 -0.71 -9.78
CA CYS A 160 -15.84 -1.78 -10.29
C CYS A 160 -15.23 -3.18 -10.10
N GLU A 161 -13.91 -3.31 -10.26
CA GLU A 161 -13.21 -4.56 -9.96
C GLU A 161 -13.40 -4.93 -8.47
N PHE A 162 -13.07 -4.02 -7.55
CA PHE A 162 -13.13 -4.31 -6.13
C PHE A 162 -14.54 -4.49 -5.57
N SER A 163 -15.54 -3.74 -6.07
CA SER A 163 -16.93 -3.88 -5.59
C SER A 163 -17.48 -5.28 -5.86
N SER A 164 -17.01 -5.93 -6.93
CA SER A 164 -17.36 -7.32 -7.26
C SER A 164 -16.83 -8.35 -6.25
N ALA A 165 -16.02 -7.94 -5.27
CA ALA A 165 -15.63 -8.79 -4.15
C ALA A 165 -16.70 -8.84 -3.05
N PHE A 166 -17.57 -7.83 -2.94
CA PHE A 166 -18.52 -7.63 -1.84
C PHE A 166 -19.99 -7.85 -2.24
N HIS A 167 -20.20 -8.52 -3.37
CA HIS A 167 -21.50 -8.95 -3.90
C HIS A 167 -21.56 -10.47 -3.92
#